data_AF-A0A8H7IUC4-F1
#
_entry.id   AF-A0A8H7IUC4-F1
#
_cell.length_a   1.000
_cell.length_b   1.000
_cell.length_c   1.000
_cell.angle_alpha   90.00
_cell.angle_beta   90.00
_cell.angle_gamma   90.00
#
_symmetry.space_group_name_H-M   'P 1'
#
loop_
_entity.id
_entity.type
_entity.pdbx_description
1 polymer ?
#
loop_
_entity_poly.entity_id
_entity_poly.type
_entity_poly.pdbx_seq_one_letter_code
_entity_poly.pdbx_strand_id
1 'polypeptide(L)'
;MGNTQSTVRYLAPASFLFDFAAQQYGMFSKPNMLDIHNKNLAAFSPYPYAIAGFFFPQQLFQLAWLWKLWNQQGTSQERAMMNKFAWVYSLGNFCIGTWMFFWNSNNLETSNIFVIINTVAQLGYIATTLEPLDRRSTPNFLTHVVAKTFAGIGVLDLLHNTSAAYYPGVAPSGLVQIATGVGFAAAASMSDWIFGGCLVYDLAALAVGQAGTSWGNLLGGYAAMTAGIVGFKNYFYPRWKAQQQGYKAVDGDAEAV
;
A
#
# COMPACT_ATOMS: atom_id res chain seq x y z
N MET A 1 13.71 25.61 25.73
CA MET A 1 12.24 25.80 25.61
C MET A 1 11.83 25.28 24.23
N GLY A 2 10.91 24.34 24.00
CA GLY A 2 10.05 23.54 24.87
C GLY A 2 9.83 22.16 24.23
N ASN A 3 9.65 21.16 25.10
CA ASN A 3 9.27 19.80 24.73
C ASN A 3 7.78 19.80 24.37
N THR A 4 7.42 20.36 23.22
CA THR A 4 6.05 20.22 22.68
C THR A 4 5.91 18.75 22.26
N GLN A 5 5.50 17.91 23.20
CA GLN A 5 5.14 16.52 22.95
C GLN A 5 4.11 16.53 21.82
N SER A 6 4.49 16.03 20.65
CA SER A 6 3.60 16.03 19.49
C SER A 6 2.41 15.12 19.80
N THR A 7 1.19 15.66 19.76
CA THR A 7 -0.07 14.94 20.00
C THR A 7 -0.16 13.62 19.23
N VAL A 8 0.47 13.56 18.06
CA VAL A 8 0.53 12.37 17.21
C VAL A 8 1.22 11.17 17.86
N ARG A 9 2.08 11.36 18.87
CA ARG A 9 2.68 10.25 19.65
C ARG A 9 1.62 9.42 20.36
N TYR A 10 0.50 10.03 20.74
CA TYR A 10 -0.61 9.33 21.38
C TYR A 10 -1.68 8.94 20.37
N LEU A 11 -1.97 9.84 19.42
CA LEU A 11 -3.01 9.61 18.42
C LEU A 11 -2.70 8.41 17.53
N ALA A 12 -1.45 8.25 17.06
CA ALA A 12 -1.08 7.15 16.17
C ALA A 12 -1.24 5.77 16.85
N PRO A 13 -0.67 5.51 18.04
CA PRO A 13 -0.94 4.26 18.76
C PRO A 13 -2.42 4.04 19.08
N ALA A 14 -3.15 5.09 19.49
CA ALA A 14 -4.58 4.96 19.80
C ALA A 14 -5.39 4.57 18.55
N SER A 15 -5.10 5.19 17.40
CA SER A 15 -5.75 4.84 16.14
C SER A 15 -5.41 3.41 15.69
N PHE A 16 -4.16 2.96 15.86
CA PHE A 16 -3.77 1.58 15.59
C PHE A 16 -4.53 0.58 16.46
N LEU A 17 -4.67 0.87 17.76
CA LEU A 17 -5.42 0.00 18.67
C LEU A 17 -6.90 -0.07 18.29
N PHE A 18 -7.49 1.05 17.88
CA PHE A 18 -8.86 1.09 17.36
C PHE A 18 -9.02 0.22 16.12
N ASP A 19 -8.18 0.42 15.10
CA ASP A 19 -8.21 -0.38 13.88
C ASP A 19 -7.99 -1.86 14.17
N PHE A 20 -6.95 -2.19 14.94
CA PHE A 20 -6.66 -3.55 15.35
C PHE A 20 -7.86 -4.22 16.03
N ALA A 21 -8.51 -3.54 16.99
CA ALA A 21 -9.70 -4.06 17.66
C ALA A 21 -10.88 -4.24 16.70
N ALA A 22 -11.10 -3.28 15.79
CA ALA A 22 -12.12 -3.39 14.76
C ALA A 22 -11.86 -4.58 13.82
N GLN A 23 -10.62 -4.81 13.40
CA GLN A 23 -10.24 -5.99 12.60
C GLN A 23 -10.49 -7.30 13.34
N GLN A 24 -10.20 -7.37 14.65
CA GLN A 24 -10.55 -8.56 15.46
C GLN A 24 -12.07 -8.77 15.50
N TYR A 25 -12.84 -7.71 15.73
CA TYR A 25 -14.31 -7.77 15.63
C TYR A 25 -14.76 -8.24 14.24
N GLY A 26 -14.14 -7.73 13.18
CA GLY A 26 -14.38 -8.10 11.79
C GLY A 26 -14.27 -9.60 11.53
N MET A 27 -13.21 -10.22 12.05
CA MET A 27 -12.91 -11.64 11.88
C MET A 27 -13.77 -12.55 12.75
N PHE A 28 -14.07 -12.14 13.99
CA PHE A 28 -14.70 -13.01 14.99
C PHE A 28 -16.21 -12.82 15.18
N SER A 29 -16.80 -11.76 14.64
CA SER A 29 -18.26 -11.53 14.71
C SER A 29 -19.05 -12.41 13.73
N LYS A 30 -20.38 -12.33 13.78
CA LYS A 30 -21.27 -12.98 12.80
C LYS A 30 -22.34 -12.00 12.31
N PRO A 31 -22.48 -11.80 10.98
CA PRO A 31 -21.58 -12.27 9.93
C PRO A 31 -20.17 -11.68 10.09
N ASN A 32 -19.12 -12.47 9.79
CA ASN A 32 -17.75 -11.96 9.76
C ASN A 32 -17.41 -11.37 8.39
N MET A 33 -16.24 -10.75 8.29
CA MET A 33 -15.77 -10.12 7.06
C MET A 33 -15.71 -11.08 5.86
N LEU A 34 -15.44 -12.37 6.09
CA LEU A 34 -15.39 -13.40 5.05
C LEU A 34 -16.80 -13.80 4.60
N ASP A 35 -17.75 -13.90 5.53
CA ASP A 35 -19.17 -14.16 5.23
C ASP A 35 -19.71 -13.06 4.31
N ILE A 36 -19.39 -11.79 4.60
CA ILE A 36 -19.77 -10.65 3.75
C ILE A 36 -19.03 -10.67 2.40
N HIS A 37 -17.73 -10.94 2.39
CA HIS A 37 -16.96 -11.07 1.14
C HIS A 37 -17.57 -12.12 0.21
N ASN A 38 -17.84 -13.32 0.71
CA ASN A 38 -18.40 -14.42 -0.07
C ASN A 38 -19.81 -14.12 -0.59
N LYS A 39 -20.57 -13.30 0.13
CA LYS A 39 -21.91 -12.86 -0.30
C LYS A 39 -21.88 -11.85 -1.44
N ASN A 40 -20.80 -11.08 -1.57
CA ASN A 40 -20.71 -9.95 -2.50
C ASN A 40 -19.50 -10.09 -3.44
N LEU A 41 -19.26 -11.29 -3.96
CA LEU A 41 -18.18 -11.53 -4.92
C LEU A 41 -18.35 -10.65 -6.17
N ALA A 42 -17.27 -10.04 -6.60
CA ALA A 42 -17.22 -9.12 -7.73
C ALA A 42 -15.90 -9.28 -8.50
N ALA A 43 -15.77 -8.55 -9.62
CA ALA A 43 -14.60 -8.64 -10.49
C ALA A 43 -13.26 -8.37 -9.77
N PHE A 44 -13.26 -7.57 -8.71
CA PHE A 44 -12.06 -7.28 -7.92
C PHE A 44 -12.09 -7.94 -6.53
N SER A 45 -12.74 -9.10 -6.40
CA SER A 45 -12.65 -9.91 -5.18
C SER A 45 -11.30 -10.66 -5.12
N PRO A 46 -10.42 -10.36 -4.16
CA PRO A 46 -9.16 -11.05 -3.98
C PRO A 46 -9.33 -12.36 -3.22
N TYR A 47 -8.28 -13.18 -3.21
CA TYR A 47 -8.20 -14.33 -2.32
C TYR A 47 -8.11 -13.86 -0.85
N PRO A 48 -9.08 -14.19 0.03
CA PRO A 48 -9.13 -13.61 1.39
C PRO A 48 -7.90 -13.89 2.24
N TYR A 49 -7.27 -15.06 2.09
CA TYR A 49 -6.07 -15.39 2.86
C TYR A 49 -4.81 -14.66 2.38
N ALA A 50 -4.78 -14.18 1.13
CA ALA A 50 -3.72 -13.29 0.68
C ALA A 50 -3.79 -11.95 1.43
N ILE A 51 -4.99 -11.42 1.68
CA ILE A 51 -5.17 -10.21 2.50
C ILE A 51 -4.55 -10.44 3.89
N ALA A 52 -4.90 -11.55 4.57
CA ALA A 52 -4.32 -11.86 5.88
C ALA A 52 -2.77 -11.97 5.84
N GLY A 53 -2.23 -12.58 4.78
CA GLY A 53 -0.79 -12.71 4.54
C GLY A 53 -0.07 -11.36 4.34
N PHE A 54 -0.75 -10.37 3.76
CA PHE A 54 -0.22 -9.00 3.63
C PHE A 54 -0.27 -8.23 4.95
N PHE A 55 -1.42 -8.27 5.63
CA PHE A 55 -1.65 -7.50 6.86
C PHE A 55 -0.75 -7.96 8.01
N PHE A 56 -0.52 -9.27 8.18
CA PHE A 56 0.28 -9.76 9.32
C PHE A 56 1.68 -9.13 9.42
N PRO A 57 2.57 -9.20 8.40
CA PRO A 57 3.86 -8.54 8.46
C PRO A 57 3.73 -7.01 8.53
N GLN A 58 2.70 -6.43 7.89
CA GLN A 58 2.41 -5.00 7.96
C GLN A 58 2.16 -4.54 9.42
N GLN A 59 1.44 -5.31 10.24
CA GLN A 59 1.23 -4.99 11.66
C GLN A 59 2.55 -4.95 12.43
N LEU A 60 3.48 -5.87 12.14
CA LEU A 60 4.80 -5.89 12.80
C LEU A 60 5.63 -4.64 12.47
N PHE A 61 5.64 -4.22 11.19
CA PHE A 61 6.32 -2.99 10.79
C PHE A 61 5.69 -1.75 11.40
N GLN A 62 4.36 -1.71 11.52
CA GLN A 62 3.65 -0.63 12.18
C GLN A 62 4.01 -0.52 13.66
N LEU A 63 4.02 -1.63 14.40
CA LEU A 63 4.41 -1.64 15.81
C LEU A 63 5.86 -1.16 15.98
N ALA A 64 6.78 -1.62 15.13
CA ALA A 64 8.17 -1.16 15.14
C ALA A 64 8.28 0.34 14.84
N TRP A 65 7.51 0.84 13.87
CA TRP A 65 7.46 2.26 13.53
C TRP A 65 6.85 3.11 14.65
N LEU A 66 5.72 2.69 15.23
CA LEU A 66 5.07 3.34 16.38
C LEU A 66 5.99 3.41 17.59
N TRP A 67 6.76 2.34 17.85
CA TRP A 67 7.77 2.36 18.91
C TRP A 67 8.84 3.42 18.65
N LYS A 68 9.30 3.61 17.41
CA LYS A 68 10.24 4.68 17.06
C LYS A 68 9.63 6.06 17.13
N LEU A 69 8.37 6.22 16.72
CA LEU A 69 7.60 7.45 16.87
C LEU A 69 7.47 7.82 18.35
N TRP A 70 7.06 6.87 19.20
CA TRP A 70 6.89 7.08 20.64
C TRP A 70 8.19 7.53 21.30
N ASN A 71 9.28 6.81 21.01
CA ASN A 71 10.62 7.08 21.57
C ASN A 71 11.38 8.19 20.83
N GLN A 72 10.78 8.81 19.81
CA GLN A 72 11.36 9.92 19.06
C GLN A 72 12.76 9.61 18.52
N GLN A 73 12.91 8.44 17.93
CA GLN A 73 14.18 8.05 17.32
C GLN A 73 14.43 8.80 16.01
N GLY A 74 15.71 8.98 15.69
CA GLY A 74 16.15 9.63 14.46
C GLY A 74 16.54 11.08 14.62
N THR A 75 16.94 11.70 13.52
CA THR A 75 17.29 13.13 13.41
C THR A 75 16.06 14.03 13.57
N SER A 76 16.25 15.34 13.66
CA SER A 76 15.11 16.28 13.72
C SER A 76 14.24 16.20 12.46
N GLN A 77 14.85 15.98 11.29
CA GLN A 77 14.17 15.81 10.01
C GLN A 77 13.34 14.53 10.00
N GLU A 78 13.92 13.39 10.42
CA GLU A 78 13.22 12.11 10.47
C GLU A 78 12.04 12.12 11.44
N ARG A 79 12.21 12.76 12.61
CA ARG A 79 11.10 12.96 13.56
C ARG A 79 10.01 13.84 12.97
N ALA A 80 10.36 14.89 12.23
CA ALA A 80 9.38 15.74 11.56
C ALA A 80 8.59 14.96 10.50
N MET A 81 9.26 14.15 9.69
CA MET A 81 8.62 13.27 8.71
C MET A 81 7.70 12.23 9.39
N MET A 82 8.16 11.55 10.45
CA MET A 82 7.31 10.63 11.21
C MET A 82 6.07 11.33 11.78
N ASN A 83 6.22 12.54 12.32
CA ASN A 83 5.09 13.31 12.86
C ASN A 83 4.10 13.75 11.75
N LYS A 84 4.60 14.14 10.56
CA LYS A 84 3.74 14.44 9.41
C LYS A 84 2.95 13.20 8.98
N PHE A 85 3.64 12.06 8.84
CA PHE A 85 2.99 10.81 8.45
C PHE A 85 1.99 10.33 9.50
N ALA A 86 2.28 10.52 10.79
CA ALA A 86 1.43 10.06 11.88
C ALA A 86 -0.02 10.59 11.81
N TRP A 87 -0.24 11.79 11.26
CA TRP A 87 -1.59 12.30 11.00
C TRP A 87 -2.34 11.49 9.93
N VAL A 88 -1.67 11.23 8.80
CA VAL A 88 -2.23 10.45 7.69
C VAL A 88 -2.41 8.98 8.09
N TYR A 89 -1.46 8.45 8.84
CA TYR A 89 -1.54 7.13 9.46
C TYR A 89 -2.77 7.01 10.37
N SER A 90 -2.98 7.99 11.26
CA SER A 90 -4.13 7.98 12.17
C SER A 90 -5.46 8.09 11.44
N LEU A 91 -5.54 8.94 10.41
CA LEU A 91 -6.72 9.01 9.55
C LEU A 91 -6.99 7.65 8.88
N GLY A 92 -5.96 7.01 8.35
CA GLY A 92 -6.10 5.70 7.70
C GLY A 92 -6.62 4.63 8.65
N ASN A 93 -6.03 4.49 9.83
CA ASN A 93 -6.50 3.53 10.84
C ASN A 93 -7.94 3.83 11.29
N PHE A 94 -8.32 5.10 11.46
CA PHE A 94 -9.70 5.47 11.78
C PHE A 94 -10.66 5.08 10.65
N CYS A 95 -10.29 5.33 9.39
CA CYS A 95 -11.08 4.98 8.22
C CYS A 95 -11.24 3.46 8.09
N ILE A 96 -10.17 2.68 8.19
CA ILE A 96 -10.22 1.21 8.06
C ILE A 96 -10.96 0.58 9.24
N GLY A 97 -10.70 1.02 10.47
CA GLY A 97 -11.45 0.54 11.62
C GLY A 97 -12.95 0.84 11.52
N THR A 98 -13.31 2.01 11.00
CA THR A 98 -14.72 2.38 10.78
C THR A 98 -15.35 1.62 9.60
N TRP A 99 -14.59 1.45 8.52
CA TRP A 99 -14.97 0.61 7.38
C TRP A 99 -15.40 -0.79 7.82
N MET A 100 -14.69 -1.39 8.76
CA MET A 100 -15.00 -2.75 9.24
C MET A 100 -16.41 -2.90 9.82
N PHE A 101 -16.90 -1.89 10.56
CA PHE A 101 -18.28 -1.93 11.08
C PHE A 101 -19.32 -1.92 9.94
N PHE A 102 -19.12 -1.04 8.95
CA PHE A 102 -20.04 -0.95 7.82
C PHE A 102 -19.94 -2.17 6.90
N TRP A 103 -18.74 -2.69 6.66
CA TRP A 103 -18.51 -3.94 5.95
C TRP A 103 -19.26 -5.09 6.61
N ASN A 104 -19.06 -5.33 7.91
CA ASN A 104 -19.74 -6.42 8.62
C ASN A 104 -21.26 -6.24 8.70
N SER A 105 -21.76 -5.00 8.65
CA SER A 105 -23.20 -4.73 8.52
C SER A 105 -23.75 -4.90 7.10
N ASN A 106 -22.92 -5.30 6.14
CA ASN A 106 -23.21 -5.38 4.70
C ASN A 106 -23.65 -4.04 4.07
N ASN A 107 -23.29 -2.91 4.69
CA ASN A 107 -23.51 -1.56 4.16
C ASN A 107 -22.27 -1.12 3.36
N LEU A 108 -22.09 -1.76 2.20
CA LEU A 108 -20.86 -1.65 1.42
C LEU A 108 -20.66 -0.27 0.76
N GLU A 109 -21.73 0.46 0.50
CA GLU A 109 -21.65 1.82 -0.05
C GLU A 109 -21.07 2.79 0.98
N THR A 110 -21.53 2.69 2.24
CA THR A 110 -21.01 3.53 3.33
C THR A 110 -19.58 3.13 3.67
N SER A 111 -19.26 1.82 3.67
CA SER A 111 -17.89 1.36 3.86
C SER A 111 -16.97 1.92 2.77
N ASN A 112 -17.45 2.04 1.52
CA ASN A 112 -16.66 2.56 0.40
C ASN A 112 -16.19 4.01 0.61
N ILE A 113 -16.98 4.84 1.29
CA ILE A 113 -16.61 6.23 1.59
C ILE A 113 -15.31 6.28 2.40
N PHE A 114 -15.19 5.43 3.42
CA PHE A 114 -13.99 5.37 4.27
C PHE A 114 -12.78 4.82 3.52
N VAL A 115 -13.00 3.82 2.66
CA VAL A 115 -11.95 3.30 1.77
C VAL A 115 -11.43 4.40 0.85
N ILE A 116 -12.33 5.16 0.20
CA ILE A 116 -11.93 6.27 -0.68
C ILE A 116 -11.11 7.31 0.09
N ILE A 117 -11.56 7.74 1.27
CA ILE A 117 -10.83 8.70 2.10
C ILE A 117 -9.44 8.19 2.45
N ASN A 118 -9.34 6.94 2.93
CA ASN A 118 -8.04 6.32 3.24
C ASN A 118 -7.14 6.29 2.01
N THR A 119 -7.60 5.71 0.90
CA THR A 119 -6.80 5.51 -0.31
C THR A 119 -6.30 6.82 -0.87
N VAL A 120 -7.16 7.85 -0.97
CA VAL A 120 -6.76 9.18 -1.45
C VAL A 120 -5.74 9.83 -0.51
N ALA A 121 -5.94 9.74 0.81
CA ALA A 121 -5.02 10.32 1.78
C ALA A 121 -3.64 9.64 1.75
N GLN A 122 -3.59 8.31 1.71
CA GLN A 122 -2.33 7.56 1.66
C GLN A 122 -1.58 7.80 0.35
N LEU A 123 -2.27 7.68 -0.80
CA LEU A 123 -1.68 7.92 -2.12
C LEU A 123 -1.19 9.37 -2.26
N GLY A 124 -2.01 10.33 -1.82
CA GLY A 124 -1.62 11.74 -1.79
C GLY A 124 -0.35 11.96 -0.98
N TYR A 125 -0.28 11.40 0.24
CA TYR A 125 0.89 11.54 1.10
C TYR A 125 2.16 10.98 0.45
N ILE A 126 2.12 9.76 -0.08
CA ILE A 126 3.31 9.14 -0.69
C ILE A 126 3.72 9.81 -2.00
N ALA A 127 2.79 10.48 -2.70
CA ALA A 127 3.06 11.15 -3.97
C ALA A 127 3.59 12.58 -3.79
N THR A 128 3.17 13.31 -2.76
CA THR A 128 3.47 14.75 -2.63
C THR A 128 4.34 15.13 -1.44
N THR A 129 4.29 14.36 -0.36
CA THR A 129 4.79 14.80 0.95
C THR A 129 5.90 13.91 1.49
N LEU A 130 5.87 12.62 1.17
CA LEU A 130 6.85 11.67 1.64
C LEU A 130 8.24 12.02 1.09
N GLU A 131 9.18 12.24 2.02
CA GLU A 131 10.57 12.59 1.72
C GLU A 131 11.29 11.41 1.02
N PRO A 132 12.47 11.63 0.40
CA PRO A 132 13.19 10.54 -0.26
C PRO A 132 13.56 9.39 0.69
N LEU A 133 13.51 8.17 0.15
CA LEU A 133 13.87 6.96 0.89
C LEU A 133 15.38 6.94 1.20
N ASP A 134 15.72 6.90 2.49
CA ASP A 134 17.06 6.58 2.97
C ASP A 134 17.07 5.20 3.64
N ARG A 135 17.74 4.25 2.98
CA ARG A 135 17.85 2.86 3.45
C ARG A 135 18.83 2.68 4.61
N ARG A 136 19.65 3.68 4.92
CA ARG A 136 20.61 3.65 6.04
C ARG A 136 19.96 4.08 7.35
N SER A 137 18.84 4.80 7.27
CA SER A 137 18.07 5.28 8.41
C SER A 137 16.87 4.37 8.68
N THR A 138 16.84 3.72 9.83
CA THR A 138 15.69 2.88 10.20
C THR A 138 14.39 3.67 10.39
N PRO A 139 14.35 4.86 11.03
CA PRO A 139 13.14 5.69 11.09
C PRO A 139 12.60 6.09 9.71
N ASN A 140 13.47 6.49 8.79
CA ASN A 140 13.07 6.80 7.41
C ASN A 140 12.55 5.56 6.71
N PHE A 141 13.35 4.50 6.67
CA PHE A 141 12.97 3.25 6.02
C PHE A 141 11.62 2.70 6.53
N LEU A 142 11.41 2.65 7.85
CA LEU A 142 10.14 2.17 8.41
C LEU A 142 8.96 3.08 8.08
N THR A 143 9.16 4.41 8.04
CA THR A 143 8.10 5.33 7.60
C THR A 143 7.69 5.04 6.16
N HIS A 144 8.65 4.77 5.28
CA HIS A 144 8.37 4.35 3.91
C HIS A 144 7.64 3.01 3.84
N VAL A 145 8.10 2.01 4.59
CA VAL A 145 7.44 0.70 4.63
C VAL A 145 5.99 0.84 5.06
N VAL A 146 5.72 1.53 6.17
CA VAL A 146 4.35 1.69 6.67
C VAL A 146 3.49 2.54 5.73
N ALA A 147 3.97 3.70 5.28
CA ALA A 147 3.20 4.58 4.39
C ALA A 147 2.85 3.91 3.06
N LYS A 148 3.80 3.20 2.46
CA LYS A 148 3.62 2.59 1.14
C LYS A 148 2.82 1.30 1.18
N THR A 149 2.91 0.53 2.27
CA THR A 149 2.04 -0.64 2.45
C THR A 149 0.59 -0.23 2.74
N PHE A 150 0.38 0.85 3.52
CA PHE A 150 -0.97 1.46 3.69
C PHE A 150 -1.55 1.96 2.37
N ALA A 151 -0.74 2.63 1.56
CA ALA A 151 -1.16 3.07 0.24
C ALA A 151 -1.44 1.90 -0.71
N GLY A 152 -0.60 0.85 -0.67
CA GLY A 152 -0.77 -0.39 -1.42
C GLY A 152 -2.11 -1.05 -1.15
N ILE A 153 -2.36 -1.41 0.12
CA ILE A 153 -3.63 -2.04 0.48
C ILE A 153 -4.83 -1.13 0.19
N GLY A 154 -4.67 0.20 0.30
CA GLY A 154 -5.71 1.14 -0.10
C GLY A 154 -6.09 1.03 -1.58
N VAL A 155 -5.16 0.70 -2.49
CA VAL A 155 -5.49 0.45 -3.91
C VAL A 155 -6.35 -0.80 -4.04
N LEU A 156 -5.97 -1.89 -3.37
CA LEU A 156 -6.75 -3.13 -3.37
C LEU A 156 -8.14 -2.92 -2.78
N ASP A 157 -8.22 -2.28 -1.61
CA ASP A 157 -9.48 -2.01 -0.91
C ASP A 157 -10.41 -1.15 -1.76
N LEU A 158 -9.87 -0.14 -2.46
CA LEU A 158 -10.67 0.71 -3.34
C LEU A 158 -11.29 -0.10 -4.48
N LEU A 159 -10.51 -0.95 -5.14
CA LEU A 159 -11.02 -1.81 -6.22
C LEU A 159 -12.03 -2.82 -5.70
N HIS A 160 -11.67 -3.53 -4.62
CA HIS A 160 -12.48 -4.58 -4.04
C HIS A 160 -13.80 -4.04 -3.49
N ASN A 161 -13.75 -3.07 -2.57
CA ASN A 161 -14.97 -2.53 -1.95
C ASN A 161 -15.86 -1.83 -2.97
N THR A 162 -15.31 -1.05 -3.90
CA THR A 162 -16.12 -0.39 -4.95
C THR A 162 -16.83 -1.45 -5.81
N SER A 163 -16.12 -2.51 -6.19
CA SER A 163 -16.73 -3.57 -7.00
C SER A 163 -17.79 -4.37 -6.23
N ALA A 164 -17.55 -4.68 -4.95
CA ALA A 164 -18.49 -5.40 -4.11
C ALA A 164 -19.74 -4.57 -3.79
N ALA A 165 -19.60 -3.25 -3.62
CA ALA A 165 -20.70 -2.35 -3.31
C ALA A 165 -21.64 -2.13 -4.50
N TYR A 166 -21.09 -1.89 -5.69
CA TYR A 166 -21.87 -1.40 -6.84
C TYR A 166 -22.02 -2.39 -7.99
N TYR A 167 -21.17 -3.43 -8.04
CA TYR A 167 -21.10 -4.37 -9.15
C TYR A 167 -20.99 -5.85 -8.71
N PRO A 168 -21.75 -6.31 -7.68
CA PRO A 168 -21.69 -7.70 -7.25
C PRO A 168 -22.16 -8.64 -8.37
N GLY A 169 -21.40 -9.71 -8.61
CA GLY A 169 -21.68 -10.68 -9.67
C GLY A 169 -21.50 -10.18 -11.10
N VAL A 170 -21.00 -8.95 -11.30
CA VAL A 170 -20.79 -8.35 -12.62
C VAL A 170 -19.36 -8.61 -13.10
N ALA A 171 -19.23 -9.18 -14.30
CA ALA A 171 -17.94 -9.39 -14.95
C ALA A 171 -17.32 -8.06 -15.42
N PRO A 172 -15.97 -7.93 -15.43
CA PRO A 172 -15.32 -6.70 -15.86
C PRO A 172 -15.48 -6.49 -17.37
N SER A 173 -15.94 -5.30 -17.75
CA SER A 173 -16.01 -4.90 -19.16
C SER A 173 -14.62 -4.76 -19.79
N GLY A 174 -14.53 -4.79 -21.11
CA GLY A 174 -13.24 -4.59 -21.82
C GLY A 174 -12.54 -3.27 -21.44
N LEU A 175 -13.31 -2.21 -21.20
CA LEU A 175 -12.77 -0.93 -20.72
C LEU A 175 -12.16 -1.06 -19.32
N VAL A 176 -12.83 -1.75 -18.39
CA VAL A 176 -12.30 -2.00 -17.03
C VAL A 176 -11.01 -2.82 -17.10
N GLN A 177 -10.96 -3.84 -17.95
CA GLN A 177 -9.77 -4.66 -18.14
C GLN A 177 -8.59 -3.81 -18.64
N ILE A 178 -8.79 -3.03 -19.71
CA ILE A 178 -7.76 -2.14 -20.27
C ILE A 178 -7.32 -1.09 -19.24
N ALA A 179 -8.27 -0.42 -18.58
CA ALA A 179 -7.98 0.61 -17.58
C ALA A 179 -7.19 0.04 -16.39
N THR A 180 -7.47 -1.20 -15.98
CA THR A 180 -6.70 -1.90 -14.94
C THR A 180 -5.27 -2.12 -15.40
N GLY A 181 -5.07 -2.70 -16.58
CA GLY A 181 -3.71 -2.95 -17.11
C GLY A 181 -2.89 -1.67 -17.25
N VAL A 182 -3.46 -0.62 -17.86
CA VAL A 182 -2.80 0.69 -18.03
C VAL A 182 -2.54 1.36 -16.69
N GLY A 183 -3.52 1.35 -15.78
CA GLY A 183 -3.41 1.97 -14.47
C GLY A 183 -2.29 1.35 -13.63
N PHE A 184 -2.23 0.02 -13.56
CA PHE A 184 -1.17 -0.67 -12.83
C PHE A 184 0.22 -0.50 -13.49
N ALA A 185 0.31 -0.52 -14.83
CA ALA A 185 1.57 -0.24 -15.51
C ALA A 185 2.08 1.18 -15.26
N ALA A 186 1.19 2.17 -15.31
CA ALA A 186 1.52 3.57 -15.02
C ALA A 186 1.95 3.75 -13.56
N ALA A 187 1.17 3.21 -12.61
CA ALA A 187 1.50 3.24 -11.20
C ALA A 187 2.87 2.58 -10.93
N ALA A 188 3.09 1.36 -11.41
CA ALA A 188 4.37 0.64 -11.30
C ALA A 188 5.55 1.45 -11.84
N SER A 189 5.36 2.15 -12.96
CA SER A 189 6.40 2.99 -13.58
C SER A 189 6.77 4.19 -12.71
N MET A 190 5.86 4.69 -11.88
CA MET A 190 6.11 5.78 -10.93
C MET A 190 6.55 5.28 -9.54
N SER A 191 6.27 4.03 -9.19
CA SER A 191 6.58 3.44 -7.89
C SER A 191 8.06 3.09 -7.68
N ASP A 192 8.48 3.04 -6.41
CA ASP A 192 9.65 2.27 -6.01
C ASP A 192 9.29 0.81 -5.73
N TRP A 193 10.28 0.00 -5.33
CA TRP A 193 10.08 -1.43 -5.08
C TRP A 193 9.14 -1.74 -3.90
N ILE A 194 8.95 -0.82 -2.94
CA ILE A 194 8.05 -1.05 -1.80
C ILE A 194 6.60 -0.93 -2.27
N PHE A 195 6.21 0.24 -2.80
CA PHE A 195 4.83 0.45 -3.26
C PHE A 195 4.53 -0.40 -4.50
N GLY A 196 5.48 -0.50 -5.43
CA GLY A 196 5.34 -1.36 -6.61
C GLY A 196 5.22 -2.84 -6.27
N GLY A 197 5.91 -3.30 -5.22
CA GLY A 197 5.74 -4.66 -4.69
C GLY A 197 4.33 -4.91 -4.15
N CYS A 198 3.72 -3.92 -3.51
CA CYS A 198 2.31 -4.01 -3.08
C CYS A 198 1.37 -4.15 -4.29
N LEU A 199 1.55 -3.33 -5.33
CA LEU A 199 0.73 -3.42 -6.55
C LEU A 199 0.81 -4.79 -7.23
N VAL A 200 2.00 -5.41 -7.25
CA VAL A 200 2.18 -6.78 -7.75
C VAL A 200 1.42 -7.77 -6.87
N TYR A 201 1.54 -7.62 -5.55
CA TYR A 201 0.84 -8.47 -4.58
C TYR A 201 -0.68 -8.37 -4.73
N ASP A 202 -1.22 -7.16 -4.88
CA ASP A 202 -2.64 -6.91 -5.06
C ASP A 202 -3.18 -7.60 -6.31
N LEU A 203 -2.50 -7.45 -7.46
CA LEU A 203 -2.87 -8.13 -8.69
C LEU A 203 -2.78 -9.65 -8.58
N ALA A 204 -1.77 -10.17 -7.88
CA ALA A 204 -1.64 -11.60 -7.63
C ALA A 204 -2.78 -12.12 -6.74
N ALA A 205 -3.13 -11.39 -5.67
CA ALA A 205 -4.24 -11.72 -4.78
C ALA A 205 -5.57 -11.71 -5.53
N LEU A 206 -5.79 -10.72 -6.40
CA LEU A 206 -6.95 -10.65 -7.30
C LEU A 206 -6.96 -11.81 -8.29
N ALA A 207 -5.84 -12.13 -8.93
CA ALA A 207 -5.74 -13.24 -9.88
C ALA A 207 -6.12 -14.58 -9.24
N VAL A 208 -5.64 -14.84 -8.02
CA VAL A 208 -5.99 -16.05 -7.26
C VAL A 208 -7.45 -16.03 -6.82
N GLY A 209 -7.98 -14.88 -6.39
CA GLY A 209 -9.40 -14.73 -6.04
C GLY A 209 -10.33 -14.98 -7.23
N GLN A 210 -9.85 -14.71 -8.45
CA GLN A 210 -10.57 -14.91 -9.71
C GLN A 210 -10.11 -16.17 -10.47
N ALA A 211 -9.48 -17.13 -9.78
CA ALA A 211 -8.93 -18.34 -10.40
C ALA A 211 -9.99 -19.13 -11.19
N GLY A 212 -9.58 -19.69 -12.33
CA GLY A 212 -10.48 -20.41 -13.24
C GLY A 212 -11.27 -19.52 -14.20
N THR A 213 -11.07 -18.19 -14.17
CA THR A 213 -11.69 -17.25 -15.10
C THR A 213 -10.67 -16.64 -16.07
N SER A 214 -11.14 -16.18 -17.24
CA SER A 214 -10.30 -15.42 -18.18
C SER A 214 -9.79 -14.12 -17.55
N TRP A 215 -10.58 -13.51 -16.68
CA TRP A 215 -10.21 -12.30 -15.94
C TRP A 215 -9.07 -12.55 -14.94
N GLY A 216 -9.12 -13.65 -14.18
CA GLY A 216 -8.05 -14.05 -13.28
C GLY A 216 -6.72 -14.29 -14.01
N ASN A 217 -6.76 -14.92 -15.18
CA ASN A 217 -5.58 -15.08 -16.03
C ASN A 217 -5.02 -13.74 -16.50
N LEU A 218 -5.88 -12.80 -16.88
CA LEU A 218 -5.47 -11.46 -17.31
C LEU A 218 -4.87 -10.65 -16.17
N LEU A 219 -5.47 -10.69 -14.97
CA LEU A 219 -4.91 -10.12 -13.74
C LEU A 219 -3.53 -10.70 -13.41
N GLY A 220 -3.36 -12.02 -13.57
CA GLY A 220 -2.05 -12.67 -13.41
C GLY A 220 -1.02 -12.17 -14.42
N GLY A 221 -1.43 -11.96 -15.68
CA GLY A 221 -0.60 -11.29 -16.70
C GLY A 221 -0.21 -9.87 -16.31
N TYR A 222 -1.16 -9.08 -15.78
CA TYR A 222 -0.88 -7.74 -15.26
C TYR A 222 0.07 -7.77 -14.05
N ALA A 223 -0.04 -8.77 -13.17
CA ALA A 223 0.86 -8.94 -12.04
C ALA A 223 2.30 -9.16 -12.52
N ALA A 224 2.48 -10.06 -13.50
CA ALA A 224 3.78 -10.34 -14.12
C ALA A 224 4.37 -9.10 -14.83
N MET A 225 3.54 -8.37 -15.59
CA MET A 225 3.94 -7.11 -16.23
C MET A 225 4.38 -6.07 -15.21
N THR A 226 3.58 -5.85 -14.17
CA THR A 226 3.87 -4.90 -13.08
C THR A 226 5.17 -5.28 -12.37
N ALA A 227 5.38 -6.56 -12.10
CA ALA A 227 6.62 -7.06 -11.51
C ALA A 227 7.83 -6.81 -12.42
N GLY A 228 7.67 -7.01 -13.72
CA GLY A 228 8.69 -6.69 -14.73
C GLY A 228 9.08 -5.22 -14.72
N ILE A 229 8.10 -4.30 -14.71
CA ILE A 229 8.33 -2.84 -14.65
C ILE A 229 9.06 -2.47 -13.36
N VAL A 230 8.55 -2.91 -12.21
CA VAL A 230 9.11 -2.59 -10.90
C VAL A 230 10.54 -3.13 -10.78
N GLY A 231 10.76 -4.39 -11.17
CA GLY A 231 12.07 -5.03 -11.15
C GLY A 231 13.07 -4.34 -12.08
N PHE A 232 12.67 -4.06 -13.32
CA PHE A 232 13.50 -3.33 -14.27
C PHE A 232 13.93 -1.97 -13.73
N LYS A 233 12.98 -1.14 -13.30
CA LYS A 233 13.24 0.22 -12.82
C LYS A 233 14.08 0.27 -11.54
N ASN A 234 13.82 -0.63 -10.59
CA ASN A 234 14.41 -0.53 -9.24
C ASN A 234 15.68 -1.36 -9.05
N TYR A 235 15.91 -2.37 -9.89
CA TYR A 235 17.05 -3.28 -9.77
C TYR A 235 17.98 -3.23 -10.98
N PHE A 236 17.44 -3.44 -12.19
CA PHE A 236 18.26 -3.58 -13.39
C PHE A 236 18.76 -2.24 -13.93
N TYR A 237 17.87 -1.25 -14.11
CA TYR A 237 18.19 0.05 -14.69
C TYR A 237 19.27 0.84 -13.92
N PRO A 238 19.21 0.96 -12.58
CA PRO A 238 20.24 1.68 -11.82
C PRO A 238 21.62 1.03 -11.94
N ARG A 239 21.68 -0.30 -11.98
CA ARG A 239 22.94 -1.06 -12.12
C ARG A 239 23.54 -0.91 -13.51
N TRP A 240 22.70 -1.03 -14.54
CA TRP A 240 23.11 -0.80 -15.92
C TRP A 240 23.65 0.62 -16.11
N LYS A 241 22.95 1.63 -15.56
CA LYS A 241 23.41 3.03 -15.61
C LYS A 241 24.73 3.24 -14.87
N ALA A 242 24.91 2.62 -13.69
CA ALA A 242 26.17 2.69 -12.94
C ALA A 242 27.34 2.06 -13.71
N GLN A 243 27.11 0.92 -14.38
CA GLN A 243 28.11 0.29 -15.24
C GLN A 243 28.51 1.20 -16.40
N GLN A 244 27.55 1.83 -17.10
CA GLN A 244 27.86 2.75 -18.19
C GLN A 244 28.59 4.02 -17.74
N GLN A 245 28.23 4.56 -16.58
CA GLN A 245 28.91 5.74 -16.03
C GLN A 245 30.32 5.43 -15.50
N GLY A 246 30.53 4.22 -14.97
CA GLY A 246 31.86 3.71 -14.60
C GLY A 246 32.74 3.34 -15.80
N TYR A 247 32.14 3.15 -16.99
CA TYR A 247 32.85 2.83 -18.25
C TYR A 247 33.27 4.05 -19.07
N LYS A 248 33.13 5.29 -18.56
CA LYS A 248 33.78 6.44 -19.19
C LYS A 248 35.29 6.27 -19.04
N ALA A 249 35.93 5.85 -20.13
CA ALA A 249 37.35 5.59 -20.25
C ALA A 249 38.19 6.81 -19.82
N VAL A 250 39.26 6.53 -19.08
CA VAL A 250 40.39 7.42 -18.87
C VAL A 250 41.25 7.33 -20.13
N ASP A 251 41.00 8.18 -21.11
CA ASP A 251 41.89 8.45 -22.26
C ASP A 251 41.58 9.88 -22.73
N GLY A 252 42.49 10.85 -22.78
CA GLY A 252 43.90 10.88 -22.42
C GLY A 252 44.40 12.31 -22.56
N ASP A 253 45.16 12.79 -21.59
CA ASP A 253 46.05 13.96 -21.73
C ASP A 253 47.43 13.50 -21.28
N ALA A 254 48.14 12.88 -22.22
CA ALA A 254 49.56 12.60 -22.11
C ALA A 254 50.25 13.09 -23.39
N GLU A 255 50.37 14.40 -23.55
CA GLU A 255 51.42 15.01 -24.36
C GLU A 255 51.95 16.27 -23.67
N ALA A 256 53.10 16.12 -23.02
CA ALA A 256 54.05 17.21 -22.80
C ALA A 256 55.46 16.60 -22.82
N VAL A 257 56.10 16.68 -23.99
CA VAL A 257 57.56 16.66 -24.14
C VAL A 257 57.98 18.08 -24.50
#